data_AF-A0A117NLI3-F1
#
_entry.id   AF-A0A117NLI3-F1
#
_cell.length_a   1.000
_cell.length_b   1.000
_cell.length_c   1.000
_cell.angle_alpha   90.00
_cell.angle_beta   90.00
_cell.angle_gamma   90.00
#
_symmetry.space_group_name_H-M   'P 1'
#
loop_
_entity.id
_entity.type
_entity.pdbx_description
1 polymer ?
#
loop_
_entity_poly.entity_id
_entity_poly.type
_entity_poly.pdbx_seq_one_letter_code
_entity_poly.pdbx_strand_id
1 'polypeptide(L)'
;MAITAPDSIYRKERSYYLDLVQTQVMRLRTDPRRHFDVADQLRELSRLTPGYIQASLVVGDTVFHRVCCNLQPLFLNAICSLVREHFDPVTGYQIADMLEAAVPAEVRNPYCPPATW
;
A
#
# COMPACT_ATOMS: atom_id res chain seq x y z
N MET A 1 -26.07 4.68 -3.47
CA MET A 1 -24.74 4.08 -3.23
C MET A 1 -24.92 2.95 -2.24
N ALA A 2 -24.60 1.72 -2.62
CA ALA A 2 -24.68 0.57 -1.72
C ALA A 2 -23.51 0.65 -0.74
N ILE A 3 -23.79 0.88 0.53
CA ILE A 3 -22.80 0.79 1.61
C ILE A 3 -22.36 -0.68 1.64
N THR A 4 -21.10 -0.95 1.32
CA THR A 4 -20.53 -2.30 1.38
C THR A 4 -20.69 -2.83 2.79
N ALA A 5 -21.34 -4.00 2.94
CA ALA A 5 -21.59 -4.59 4.24
C ALA A 5 -20.29 -4.67 5.07
N PRO A 6 -20.32 -4.38 6.38
CA PRO A 6 -19.13 -4.36 7.24
C PRO A 6 -18.29 -5.66 7.22
N ASP A 7 -18.92 -6.80 6.92
CA ASP A 7 -18.28 -8.11 6.84
C ASP A 7 -18.02 -8.61 5.42
N SER A 8 -18.14 -7.74 4.41
CA SER A 8 -17.89 -8.11 3.02
C SER A 8 -16.45 -8.61 2.81
N ILE A 9 -16.29 -9.60 1.94
CA ILE A 9 -14.98 -10.14 1.53
C ILE A 9 -14.08 -8.99 1.05
N TYR A 10 -14.63 -8.09 0.24
CA TYR A 10 -13.93 -6.89 -0.24
C TYR A 10 -13.29 -6.07 0.89
N ARG A 11 -14.02 -5.83 1.97
CA ARG A 11 -13.51 -5.05 3.10
C ARG A 11 -12.35 -5.76 3.81
N LYS A 12 -12.43 -7.09 3.97
CA LYS A 12 -11.34 -7.90 4.53
C LYS A 12 -10.09 -7.86 3.65
N GLU A 13 -10.26 -8.03 2.34
CA GLU A 13 -9.17 -7.97 1.37
C GLU A 13 -8.53 -6.58 1.31
N ARG A 14 -9.34 -5.51 1.32
CA ARG A 14 -8.87 -4.12 1.39
C ARG A 14 -8.00 -3.88 2.63
N SER A 15 -8.48 -4.27 3.82
CA SER A 15 -7.70 -4.13 5.06
C SER A 15 -6.41 -4.95 5.00
N TYR A 16 -6.48 -6.19 4.55
CA TYR A 16 -5.31 -7.05 4.40
C TYR A 16 -4.24 -6.43 3.49
N TYR A 17 -4.63 -5.88 2.33
CA TYR A 17 -3.70 -5.20 1.44
C TYR A 17 -3.02 -3.99 2.10
N LEU A 18 -3.79 -3.17 2.82
CA LEU A 18 -3.25 -2.01 3.53
C LEU A 18 -2.30 -2.43 4.66
N ASP A 19 -2.60 -3.51 5.38
CA ASP A 19 -1.74 -4.06 6.42
C ASP A 19 -0.42 -4.60 5.85
N LEU A 20 -0.44 -5.21 4.66
CA LEU A 20 0.77 -5.65 3.98
C LEU A 20 1.68 -4.47 3.61
N VAL A 21 1.10 -3.38 3.09
CA VAL A 21 1.84 -2.14 2.80
C VAL A 21 2.43 -1.57 4.08
N GLN A 22 1.63 -1.48 5.15
CA GLN A 22 2.09 -0.98 6.43
C GLN A 22 3.21 -1.83 7.03
N THR A 23 3.13 -3.14 6.86
CA THR A 23 4.18 -4.06 7.31
C THR A 23 5.52 -3.74 6.64
N GLN A 24 5.52 -3.41 5.34
CA GLN A 24 6.75 -3.05 4.63
C GLN A 24 7.29 -1.69 5.10
N VAL A 25 6.41 -0.70 5.32
CA VAL A 25 6.78 0.60 5.92
C VAL A 25 7.47 0.38 7.26
N MET A 26 6.87 -0.43 8.14
CA MET A 26 7.44 -0.71 9.45
C MET A 26 8.78 -1.44 9.37
N ARG A 27 8.92 -2.41 8.46
CA ARG A 27 10.20 -3.12 8.25
C ARG A 27 11.32 -2.19 7.81
N LEU A 28 11.04 -1.28 6.87
CA LEU A 28 12.03 -0.28 6.43
C LEU A 28 12.42 0.68 7.57
N ARG A 29 11.48 0.98 8.48
CA ARG A 29 11.74 1.84 9.64
C ARG A 29 12.50 1.15 10.77
N THR A 30 12.26 -0.13 11.00
CA THR A 30 12.91 -0.86 12.10
C THR A 30 14.25 -1.44 11.70
N ASP A 31 14.35 -1.96 10.48
CA ASP A 31 15.55 -2.60 9.97
C ASP A 31 15.69 -2.41 8.45
N PRO A 32 16.16 -1.23 8.00
CA PRO A 32 16.35 -0.94 6.58
C PRO A 32 17.38 -1.87 5.91
N ARG A 33 18.21 -2.61 6.66
CA ARG A 33 19.19 -3.55 6.08
C ARG A 33 18.52 -4.77 5.45
N ARG A 34 17.26 -5.04 5.79
CA ARG A 34 16.43 -6.08 5.14
C ARG A 34 15.74 -5.58 3.87
N HIS A 35 16.34 -4.60 3.19
CA HIS A 35 15.79 -3.96 1.99
C HIS A 35 15.51 -4.96 0.85
N PHE A 36 16.28 -6.05 0.72
CA PHE A 36 16.00 -7.10 -0.27
C PHE A 36 14.69 -7.86 0.03
N ASP A 37 14.46 -8.25 1.28
CA ASP A 37 13.21 -8.90 1.70
C ASP A 37 12.01 -7.98 1.43
N VAL A 38 12.17 -6.68 1.75
CA VAL A 38 11.12 -5.69 1.47
C VAL A 38 10.90 -5.55 -0.04
N ALA A 39 11.96 -5.49 -0.85
CA ALA A 39 11.83 -5.40 -2.30
C ALA A 39 11.06 -6.58 -2.90
N ASP A 40 11.29 -7.81 -2.41
CA ASP A 40 10.53 -8.98 -2.84
C ASP A 40 9.06 -8.89 -2.46
N GLN A 41 8.76 -8.44 -1.24
CA GLN A 41 7.38 -8.22 -0.80
C GLN A 41 6.68 -7.10 -1.58
N LEU A 42 7.41 -6.04 -1.94
CA LEU A 42 6.88 -4.98 -2.80
C LEU A 42 6.62 -5.49 -4.24
N ARG A 43 7.39 -6.46 -4.75
CA ARG A 43 7.09 -7.12 -6.04
C ARG A 43 5.79 -7.91 -5.96
N GLU A 44 5.57 -8.66 -4.88
CA GLU A 44 4.30 -9.37 -4.65
C GLU A 44 3.12 -8.40 -4.59
N LEU A 45 3.24 -7.33 -3.78
CA LEU A 45 2.23 -6.27 -3.71
C LEU A 45 1.97 -5.63 -5.08
N SER A 46 3.00 -5.34 -5.86
CA SER A 46 2.86 -4.78 -7.21
C SER A 46 2.10 -5.71 -8.15
N ARG A 47 2.24 -7.04 -8.02
CA ARG A 47 1.50 -8.02 -8.83
C ARG A 47 0.04 -8.12 -8.43
N LEU A 48 -0.26 -7.96 -7.14
CA LEU A 48 -1.63 -7.99 -6.62
C LEU A 48 -2.41 -6.70 -6.90
N THR A 49 -1.73 -5.55 -6.93
CA THR A 49 -2.33 -4.22 -7.00
C THR A 49 -3.36 -4.03 -8.14
N PRO A 50 -3.15 -4.51 -9.37
CA PRO A 50 -4.15 -4.41 -10.44
C PRO A 50 -5.52 -5.02 -10.08
N GLY A 51 -5.52 -6.14 -9.34
CA GLY A 51 -6.75 -6.77 -8.87
C GLY A 51 -7.52 -5.88 -7.88
N TYR A 52 -6.80 -5.23 -6.96
CA TYR A 52 -7.39 -4.27 -6.01
C TYR A 52 -7.90 -2.99 -6.69
N ILE A 53 -7.22 -2.52 -7.74
CA ILE A 53 -7.68 -1.40 -8.59
C ILE A 53 -9.02 -1.75 -9.26
N GLN A 54 -9.13 -2.95 -9.83
CA GLN A 54 -10.38 -3.40 -10.47
C GLN A 54 -11.50 -3.59 -9.45
N ALA A 55 -11.22 -4.28 -8.33
CA ALA A 55 -12.21 -4.54 -7.29
C ALA A 55 -12.76 -3.24 -6.67
N SER A 56 -11.89 -2.27 -6.39
CA SER A 56 -12.30 -0.96 -5.85
C SER A 56 -13.16 -0.17 -6.83
N LEU A 57 -12.87 -0.23 -8.13
CA LEU A 57 -13.68 0.40 -9.16
C LEU A 57 -15.09 -0.22 -9.23
N VAL A 58 -15.18 -1.55 -9.17
CA VAL A 58 -16.46 -2.29 -9.21
C VAL A 58 -17.32 -1.97 -8.00
N VAL A 59 -16.72 -1.88 -6.81
CA VAL A 59 -17.43 -1.57 -5.56
C VAL A 59 -17.73 -0.07 -5.41
N GLY A 60 -17.03 0.79 -6.17
CA GLY A 60 -17.16 2.25 -6.08
C GLY A 60 -16.36 2.89 -4.94
N ASP A 61 -15.36 2.19 -4.39
CA ASP A 61 -14.41 2.76 -3.40
C ASP A 61 -13.36 3.61 -4.12
N THR A 62 -13.73 4.85 -4.46
CA THR A 62 -12.88 5.78 -5.21
C THR A 62 -11.63 6.20 -4.46
N VAL A 63 -11.66 6.18 -3.12
CA VAL A 63 -10.53 6.57 -2.28
C VAL A 63 -9.48 5.47 -2.27
N PHE A 64 -9.88 4.22 -1.99
CA PHE A 64 -8.94 3.09 -2.05
C PHE A 64 -8.45 2.85 -3.47
N HIS A 65 -9.30 3.03 -4.49
CA HIS A 65 -8.88 3.00 -5.89
C HIS A 65 -7.73 3.98 -6.18
N ARG A 66 -7.86 5.24 -5.74
CA ARG A 66 -6.79 6.25 -5.89
C ARG A 66 -5.52 5.85 -5.16
N VAL A 67 -5.64 5.31 -3.95
CA VAL A 67 -4.48 4.81 -3.19
C VAL A 67 -3.76 3.70 -3.96
N CYS A 68 -4.46 2.70 -4.47
CA CYS A 68 -3.85 1.63 -5.26
C CYS A 68 -3.18 2.16 -6.55
N CYS A 69 -3.84 3.08 -7.26
CA CYS A 69 -3.26 3.72 -8.45
C CYS A 69 -1.98 4.52 -8.14
N ASN A 70 -1.91 5.18 -6.98
CA ASN A 70 -0.72 5.90 -6.55
C ASN A 70 0.40 4.94 -6.09
N LEU A 71 0.04 3.86 -5.37
CA LEU A 71 0.99 2.87 -4.87
C LEU A 71 1.66 2.07 -5.98
N GLN A 72 0.95 1.75 -7.06
CA GLN A 72 1.47 0.91 -8.14
C GLN A 72 2.81 1.42 -8.74
N PRO A 73 2.93 2.68 -9.21
CA PRO A 73 4.22 3.20 -9.67
C PRO A 73 5.23 3.38 -8.53
N LEU A 74 4.78 3.67 -7.31
CA LEU A 74 5.67 3.80 -6.14
C LEU A 74 6.36 2.48 -5.79
N PHE A 75 5.67 1.35 -5.88
CA PHE A 75 6.29 0.04 -5.65
C PHE A 75 7.41 -0.22 -6.63
N LEU A 76 7.21 0.06 -7.92
CA LEU A 76 8.24 -0.13 -8.94
C LEU A 76 9.48 0.74 -8.64
N ASN A 77 9.27 2.02 -8.30
CA ASN A 77 10.35 2.92 -7.94
C ASN A 77 11.09 2.47 -6.65
N ALA A 78 10.34 2.06 -5.64
CA ALA A 78 10.87 1.56 -4.38
C ALA A 78 11.71 0.29 -4.60
N ILE A 79 11.21 -0.68 -5.37
CA ILE A 79 11.94 -1.90 -5.73
C ILE A 79 13.28 -1.55 -6.39
N CYS A 80 13.26 -0.70 -7.43
CA CYS A 80 14.48 -0.30 -8.14
C CYS A 80 15.51 0.40 -7.23
N SER A 81 15.04 1.13 -6.24
CA SER A 81 15.91 1.83 -5.28
C SER A 81 16.47 0.88 -4.21
N LEU A 82 15.67 -0.08 -3.74
CA LEU A 82 16.05 -1.05 -2.72
C LEU A 82 17.01 -2.13 -3.23
N VAL A 83 16.95 -2.52 -4.51
CA VAL A 83 17.82 -3.59 -5.05
C VAL A 83 19.20 -3.11 -5.51
N ARG A 84 19.56 -1.85 -5.25
CA ARG A 84 20.87 -1.31 -5.62
C ARG A 84 21.98 -1.99 -4.82
N GLU A 85 23.09 -2.29 -5.48
CA GLU A 85 24.26 -2.97 -4.91
C GLU A 85 24.87 -2.20 -3.72
N HIS A 86 24.80 -0.87 -3.75
CA HIS A 86 25.23 0.02 -2.67
C HIS A 86 24.01 0.72 -2.05
N PHE A 87 23.24 -0.04 -1.26
CA PHE A 87 22.07 0.48 -0.56
C PHE A 87 22.45 1.36 0.64
N ASP A 88 21.93 2.57 0.67
CA ASP A 88 22.00 3.48 1.82
C ASP A 88 20.73 3.36 2.67
N PRO A 89 20.83 3.05 3.99
CA PRO A 89 19.68 3.03 4.90
C PRO A 89 18.76 4.25 4.85
N VAL A 90 19.30 5.45 4.54
CA VAL A 90 18.49 6.67 4.36
C VAL A 90 17.46 6.48 3.24
N THR A 91 17.83 5.77 2.17
CA THR A 91 16.91 5.43 1.08
C THR A 91 15.74 4.58 1.58
N GLY A 92 16.00 3.65 2.52
CA GLY A 92 14.95 2.84 3.14
C GLY A 92 13.93 3.68 3.90
N TYR A 93 14.40 4.63 4.72
CA TYR A 93 13.51 5.55 5.44
C TYR A 93 12.71 6.44 4.50
N GLN A 94 13.34 7.00 3.45
CA GLN A 94 12.65 7.80 2.44
C GLN A 94 11.55 7.01 1.73
N ILE A 95 11.81 5.75 1.38
CA ILE A 95 10.80 4.88 0.78
C ILE A 95 9.67 4.59 1.76
N ALA A 96 9.98 4.36 3.04
CA ALA A 96 8.95 4.18 4.07
C ALA A 96 8.02 5.40 4.16
N ASP A 97 8.60 6.61 4.13
CA ASP A 97 7.84 7.85 4.18
C ASP A 97 6.99 8.07 2.92
N MET A 98 7.52 7.76 1.73
CA MET A 98 6.75 7.82 0.49
C MET A 98 5.57 6.84 0.48
N LEU A 99 5.79 5.60 0.94
CA LEU A 99 4.74 4.58 1.01
C LEU A 99 3.69 4.93 2.05
N GLU A 100 4.08 5.47 3.21
CA GLU A 100 3.15 5.95 4.23
C GLU A 100 2.33 7.14 3.73
N ALA A 101 2.96 8.13 3.09
CA ALA A 101 2.26 9.30 2.54
C ALA A 101 1.26 8.93 1.43
N ALA A 102 1.50 7.82 0.71
CA ALA A 102 0.59 7.31 -0.32
C ALA A 102 -0.67 6.63 0.26
N VAL A 103 -0.68 6.30 1.55
CA VAL A 103 -1.83 5.70 2.25
C VAL A 103 -2.34 6.67 3.33
N PRO A 104 -3.29 7.56 3.00
CA PRO A 104 -3.85 8.51 3.95
C PRO A 104 -4.46 7.80 5.17
N ALA A 105 -4.37 8.44 6.34
CA ALA A 105 -4.85 7.87 7.60
C ALA A 105 -6.36 7.54 7.56
N GLU A 106 -7.12 8.30 6.76
CA GLU A 106 -8.53 8.10 6.49
C GLU A 106 -8.82 6.75 5.81
N VAL A 107 -7.87 6.27 5.01
CA VAL A 107 -8.00 4.99 4.29
C VAL A 107 -7.68 3.81 5.19
N ARG A 108 -6.77 4.02 6.16
CA ARG A 108 -6.41 3.03 7.19
C ARG A 108 -7.55 2.73 8.16
N ASN A 109 -8.52 3.64 8.34
CA ASN A 109 -9.69 3.38 9.16
C ASN A 109 -10.89 2.91 8.30
N PRO A 110 -11.23 1.61 8.30
CA PRO A 110 -12.35 1.10 7.50
C PRO A 110 -13.73 1.53 8.04
N TYR A 111 -13.80 2.24 9.17
CA TYR A 111 -15.02 2.76 9.78
C TYR A 111 -15.22 4.27 9.57
N CYS A 112 -14.25 4.97 8.99
CA CYS A 112 -14.41 6.39 8.65
C CYS A 112 -14.82 6.52 7.19
N PRO A 113 -16.09 6.85 6.88
CA PRO A 113 -16.41 7.34 5.55
C PRO A 113 -15.61 8.62 5.29
N PRO A 114 -15.17 8.88 4.04
CA PRO A 114 -14.52 10.14 3.68
C PRO A 114 -15.41 11.30 4.08
N ALA A 115 -14.82 12.35 4.68
CA ALA A 115 -15.55 13.55 5.12
C ALA A 115 -16.29 14.28 3.99
N THR A 116 -15.95 13.96 2.73
CA THR A 116 -16.62 14.44 1.52
C THR A 116 -17.29 13.25 0.81
N TRP A 117 -18.48 12.89 1.28
CA TRP A 117 -19.50 12.18 0.50
C TRP A 117 -20.66 13.13 0.25
#